data_AF-A0A3B3IF95-F1
#
_entry.id   AF-A0A3B3IF95-F1
#
_cell.length_a   1.000
_cell.length_b   1.000
_cell.length_c   1.000
_cell.angle_alpha   90.00
_cell.angle_beta   90.00
_cell.angle_gamma   90.00
#
_symmetry.space_group_name_H-M   'P 1'
#
loop_
_entity.id
_entity.type
_entity.pdbx_description
1 polymer ?
#
loop_
_entity_poly.entity_id
_entity_poly.type
_entity_poly.pdbx_seq_one_letter_code
_entity_poly.pdbx_strand_id
1 'polypeptide(L)' 'IIKLWWKITIWSITKVQLSAWLYTLCCGVFLLIEGGRYTLNFTAARDTCLSLNVTMATKAQMEWAIQHGLETCK' A
#
# COMPACT_ATOMS: atom_id res chain seq x y z
N ILE A 1 -40.97 -11.66 11.11
CA ILE A 1 -40.27 -10.62 11.90
C ILE A 1 -38.99 -11.28 12.46
N ILE A 2 -37.87 -11.30 11.69
CA ILE A 2 -36.65 -10.46 11.87
C ILE A 2 -35.76 -11.04 13.01
N LYS A 3 -34.55 -11.63 12.88
CA LYS A 3 -33.44 -11.62 11.89
C LYS A 3 -32.66 -12.96 11.96
N LEU A 4 -32.73 -13.80 10.94
CA LEU A 4 -31.76 -14.88 10.69
C LEU A 4 -30.85 -14.52 9.50
N TRP A 5 -30.38 -13.26 9.47
CA TRP A 5 -29.75 -12.62 8.30
C TRP A 5 -28.40 -11.95 8.60
N TRP A 6 -27.69 -12.34 9.65
CA TRP A 6 -26.34 -11.82 9.94
C TRP A 6 -25.21 -12.77 9.56
N LYS A 7 -25.53 -13.91 8.92
CA LYS A 7 -24.53 -14.92 8.53
C LYS A 7 -24.05 -14.82 7.07
N ILE A 8 -24.47 -13.82 6.29
CA ILE A 8 -24.27 -13.80 4.82
C ILE A 8 -23.55 -12.54 4.26
N THR A 9 -23.34 -11.46 5.02
CA THR A 9 -22.79 -10.20 4.46
C THR A 9 -21.53 -9.67 5.14
N ILE A 10 -20.59 -10.55 5.51
CA ILE A 10 -19.23 -10.13 5.94
C ILE A 10 -18.13 -11.04 5.34
N TRP A 11 -18.35 -11.60 4.15
CA TRP A 11 -17.34 -12.45 3.49
C TRP A 11 -16.70 -11.85 2.24
N SER A 12 -17.12 -10.66 1.80
CA SER A 12 -16.71 -10.14 0.48
C SER A 12 -16.03 -8.77 0.47
N ILE A 13 -15.93 -8.02 1.58
CA ILE A 13 -15.41 -6.63 1.53
C ILE A 13 -14.19 -6.38 2.45
N THR A 14 -13.83 -7.32 3.34
CA THR A 14 -12.72 -7.11 4.29
C THR A 14 -11.39 -7.78 3.92
N LYS A 15 -11.36 -8.70 2.94
CA LYS A 15 -10.13 -9.44 2.61
C LYS A 15 -9.14 -8.67 1.73
N VAL A 16 -9.62 -7.77 0.87
CA VAL A 16 -8.74 -7.04 -0.07
C VAL A 16 -7.95 -5.95 0.64
N GLN A 17 -8.59 -5.19 1.55
CA GLN A 17 -7.93 -4.11 2.27
C GLN A 17 -6.95 -4.64 3.34
N LEU A 18 -7.32 -5.70 4.07
CA LEU A 18 -6.49 -6.24 5.16
C LEU A 18 -5.19 -6.90 4.66
N SER A 19 -5.24 -7.52 3.48
CA SER A 19 -4.07 -8.17 2.89
C SER A 19 -3.07 -7.16 2.33
N ALA A 20 -3.52 -6.07 1.70
CA ALA A 20 -2.65 -5.00 1.20
C ALA A 20 -1.80 -4.35 2.31
N TRP A 21 -2.35 -4.13 3.51
CA TRP A 21 -1.57 -3.66 4.67
C TRP A 21 -0.56 -4.71 5.16
N LEU A 22 -0.95 -5.99 5.21
CA LEU A 22 -0.05 -7.08 5.62
C LEU A 22 1.13 -7.28 4.65
N TYR A 23 0.89 -7.19 3.34
CA TYR A 23 1.93 -7.30 2.32
C TYR A 23 2.85 -6.06 2.30
N THR A 24 2.29 -4.86 2.48
CA THR A 24 3.08 -3.62 2.63
C THR A 24 4.00 -3.68 3.85
N LEU A 25 3.53 -4.27 4.96
CA LEU A 25 4.34 -4.52 6.16
C LEU A 25 5.43 -5.59 5.95
N CYS A 26 5.20 -6.58 5.07
CA CYS A 26 6.16 -7.63 4.78
C CYS A 26 7.42 -7.10 4.07
N CYS A 27 7.25 -6.09 3.19
CA CYS A 27 8.33 -5.53 2.37
C CYS A 27 8.80 -4.12 2.74
N GLY A 28 8.06 -3.41 3.60
CA GLY A 28 8.40 -2.05 4.02
C GLY A 28 8.39 -1.01 2.89
N VAL A 29 8.00 -1.39 1.68
CA VAL A 29 7.92 -0.52 0.49
C VAL A 29 6.46 -0.20 0.21
N PHE A 30 6.15 1.09 0.06
CA PHE A 30 4.82 1.58 -0.29
C PHE A 30 4.91 2.72 -1.29
N LEU A 31 3.85 2.89 -2.08
CA LEU A 31 3.73 4.01 -3.00
C LEU A 31 3.08 5.21 -2.30
N LEU A 32 3.77 6.35 -2.31
CA LEU A 32 3.25 7.62 -1.81
C LEU A 32 2.79 8.51 -2.97
N ILE A 33 1.56 9.02 -2.90
CA ILE A 33 1.00 9.95 -3.89
C ILE A 33 0.27 11.07 -3.17
N GLU A 34 0.64 12.32 -3.47
CA GLU A 34 -0.08 13.49 -2.98
C GLU A 34 -1.21 13.84 -3.95
N GLY A 35 -2.46 13.84 -3.46
CA GLY A 35 -3.61 14.32 -4.23
C GLY A 35 -3.96 13.51 -5.49
N GLY A 36 -3.42 12.29 -5.64
CA GLY A 36 -3.73 11.39 -6.75
C GLY A 36 -3.13 11.78 -8.11
N ARG A 37 -2.21 12.75 -8.15
CA ARG A 37 -1.52 13.23 -9.37
C ARG A 37 0.00 13.10 -9.24
N TYR A 38 0.73 13.15 -10.35
CA TYR A 38 2.20 13.24 -10.34
C TYR A 38 2.65 14.65 -9.94
N THR A 39 2.82 14.88 -8.65
CA THR A 39 3.18 16.20 -8.10
C THR A 39 4.61 16.27 -7.58
N LEU A 40 5.23 15.13 -7.29
CA LEU A 40 6.57 15.07 -6.69
C LEU A 40 7.65 14.96 -7.76
N ASN A 41 8.62 15.89 -7.73
CA ASN A 41 9.90 15.69 -8.41
C ASN A 41 10.84 14.81 -7.55
N PHE A 42 12.01 14.44 -8.05
CA PHE A 42 12.94 13.55 -7.33
C PHE A 42 13.34 14.06 -5.95
N THR A 43 13.70 15.34 -5.82
CA THR A 43 14.11 15.94 -4.55
C THR A 43 12.95 16.01 -3.57
N ALA A 44 11.78 16.47 -4.04
CA ALA A 44 10.55 16.50 -3.25
C ALA A 44 10.16 15.10 -2.76
N ALA A 45 10.23 14.08 -3.63
CA ALA A 45 9.94 12.70 -3.25
C ALA A 45 10.88 12.21 -2.12
N ARG A 46 12.18 12.51 -2.22
CA ARG A 46 13.15 12.15 -1.18
C ARG A 46 12.84 12.86 0.15
N ASP A 47 12.61 14.16 0.09
CA ASP A 47 12.37 14.98 1.28
C ASP A 47 11.04 14.57 1.96
N THR A 48 10.02 14.22 1.17
CA THR A 48 8.76 13.69 1.70
C THR A 48 8.97 12.33 2.37
N CYS A 49 9.73 11.39 1.77
CA CYS A 49 10.08 10.13 2.45
C CYS A 49 10.74 10.41 3.82
N LEU A 50 11.72 11.31 3.86
CA LEU A 50 12.43 11.66 5.09
C LEU A 50 11.50 12.30 6.13
N SER A 51 10.54 13.13 5.71
CA SER A 51 9.54 13.72 6.61
C SER A 51 8.63 12.68 7.28
N LEU A 52 8.50 11.50 6.66
CA LEU A 52 7.75 10.34 7.18
C LEU A 52 8.65 9.38 7.97
N ASN A 53 9.90 9.76 8.29
CA ASN A 53 10.90 8.90 8.92
C ASN A 53 11.19 7.60 8.15
N VAL A 54 11.05 7.63 6.82
CA VAL A 54 11.43 6.52 5.93
C VAL A 54 12.39 7.00 4.85
N THR A 55 12.92 6.08 4.06
CA THR A 55 13.82 6.39 2.94
C THR A 55 13.19 5.98 1.62
N MET A 56 13.63 6.62 0.53
CA MET A 56 13.29 6.17 -0.82
C MET A 56 13.79 4.73 -1.00
N ALA A 57 12.93 3.87 -1.56
CA ALA A 57 13.26 2.47 -1.76
C ALA A 57 14.44 2.31 -2.73
N THR A 58 15.38 1.44 -2.37
CA THR A 58 16.45 1.00 -3.26
C THR A 58 15.90 0.04 -4.32
N LYS A 59 16.64 -0.14 -5.43
CA LYS A 59 16.30 -1.12 -6.47
C LYS A 59 16.11 -2.53 -5.89
N ALA A 60 17.00 -2.96 -4.99
CA ALA A 60 16.93 -4.29 -4.37
C ALA A 60 15.68 -4.45 -3.49
N GLN A 61 15.30 -3.42 -2.72
CA GLN A 61 14.06 -3.43 -1.93
C GLN A 61 12.82 -3.49 -2.82
N MET A 62 12.83 -2.75 -3.95
CA MET A 62 11.72 -2.78 -4.90
C MET A 62 11.60 -4.14 -5.61
N GLU A 63 12.72 -4.72 -6.05
CA GLU A 63 12.74 -6.06 -6.66
C GLU A 63 12.22 -7.12 -5.71
N TRP A 64 12.62 -7.06 -4.43
CA TRP A 64 12.10 -7.94 -3.39
C TRP A 64 10.59 -7.74 -3.21
N ALA A 65 10.11 -6.50 -3.14
CA ALA A 65 8.70 -6.21 -2.99
C ALA A 65 7.86 -6.72 -4.18
N ILE A 66 8.35 -6.56 -5.42
CA ILE A 66 7.68 -7.07 -6.64
C ILE A 66 7.56 -8.60 -6.58
N GLN A 67 8.62 -9.32 -6.19
CA GLN A 67 8.58 -10.78 -6.03
C GLN A 67 7.54 -11.25 -5.01
N HIS A 68 7.20 -10.39 -4.05
CA HIS A 68 6.21 -10.66 -3.01
C HIS A 68 4.83 -10.02 -3.32
N GLY A 69 4.61 -9.59 -4.57
CA GLY A 69 3.30 -9.16 -5.06
C GLY A 69 3.03 -7.66 -4.96
N LEU A 70 4.04 -6.82 -4.71
CA LEU A 70 3.90 -5.36 -4.82
C LEU A 70 3.85 -4.94 -6.29
N GLU A 71 2.65 -4.63 -6.78
CA GLU A 71 2.42 -4.05 -8.09
C GLU A 71 1.54 -2.80 -7.97
N THR A 72 1.92 -1.72 -8.64
CA THR A 72 1.15 -0.47 -8.68
C THR A 72 1.13 0.08 -10.10
N CYS A 73 -0.03 0.55 -10.57
CA CYS A 73 -0.16 1.21 -11.86
C CYS A 73 -0.41 2.69 -11.63
N LYS A 74 0.67 3.48 -11.59
CA LYS A 74 0.58 4.87 -11.19
C LYS A 74 1.41 5.86 -11.94
#